data_AF-A0A5C6AGY5-F1
#
_entry.id   AF-A0A5C6AGY5-F1
#
_cell.length_a   1.000
_cell.length_b   1.000
_cell.length_c   1.000
_cell.angle_alpha   90.00
_cell.angle_beta   90.00
_cell.angle_gamma   90.00
#
_symmetry.space_group_name_H-M   'P 1'
#
loop_
_entity.id
_entity.type
_entity.pdbx_description
1 polymer ?
#
loop_
_entity_poly.entity_id
_entity_poly.type
_entity_poly.pdbx_seq_one_letter_code
_entity_poly.pdbx_strand_id
1 'polypeptide(L)'
;MSLSRSRFLLGLAAALGCVFLSSAASAAVVEVNSFETTIPAVPTAGAWYAADIRAGGAASIESLVGMGGDLESNQPLPTGAALLTTGMDNGDKAEVATYADFGDATTVLSSAIFGYNYYKETVAGGNVFAAPSLKIGIFSTTGTGDNYGQLVYEPTWNQVGGGSQASPADAWQSVSIDATTGAGNDASGGWFWTGGFELPNGAGGPPIRSLGEWVTAFTTADADFADARVVSLAMGVGTYNQGQVGYFDNVSISVPGGVSTTFDFQAVPEPTSAMLVAAGCLAAGIRRRTVGC
;
A
#
# COMPACT_ATOMS: atom_id res chain seq x y z
N MET A 1 -57.91 17.70 25.24
CA MET A 1 -56.84 16.67 25.35
C MET A 1 -56.82 15.84 24.07
N SER A 2 -55.97 16.14 23.08
CA SER A 2 -55.66 15.23 21.94
C SER A 2 -54.71 15.91 20.94
N LEU A 3 -53.45 16.20 21.33
CA LEU A 3 -52.49 16.82 20.39
C LEU A 3 -51.02 16.44 20.62
N SER A 4 -50.70 15.41 21.43
CA SER A 4 -49.30 15.07 21.76
C SER A 4 -48.75 13.78 21.16
N ARG A 5 -49.56 12.98 20.45
CA ARG A 5 -49.11 11.66 19.92
C ARG A 5 -48.68 11.68 18.46
N SER A 6 -49.21 12.58 17.61
CA SER A 6 -48.89 12.55 16.17
C SER A 6 -47.52 13.14 15.82
N ARG A 7 -47.00 14.09 16.62
CA ARG A 7 -45.68 14.71 16.40
C ARG A 7 -44.52 13.79 16.81
N PHE A 8 -44.74 12.90 17.77
CA PHE A 8 -43.73 11.94 18.21
C PHE A 8 -43.51 10.82 17.16
N LEU A 9 -44.58 10.40 16.48
CA LEU A 9 -44.51 9.36 15.45
C LEU A 9 -43.91 9.86 14.12
N LEU A 10 -44.12 11.14 13.76
CA LEU A 10 -43.44 11.73 12.59
C LEU A 10 -41.93 11.92 12.80
N GLY A 11 -41.49 12.22 14.03
CA GLY A 11 -40.06 12.32 14.36
C GLY A 11 -39.34 10.97 14.31
N LEU A 12 -40.01 9.88 14.73
CA LEU A 12 -39.43 8.53 14.70
C LEU A 12 -39.31 7.98 13.25
N ALA A 13 -40.26 8.31 12.37
CA ALA A 13 -40.21 7.90 10.96
C ALA A 13 -39.10 8.63 10.16
N ALA A 14 -38.80 9.90 10.49
CA ALA A 14 -37.69 10.64 9.88
C ALA A 14 -36.32 10.12 10.34
N ALA A 15 -36.20 9.69 11.61
CA ALA A 15 -34.96 9.10 12.14
C ALA A 15 -34.67 7.69 11.58
N LEU A 16 -35.72 6.91 11.26
CA LEU A 16 -35.58 5.58 10.64
C LEU A 16 -35.39 5.64 9.12
N GLY A 17 -35.86 6.69 8.44
CA GLY A 17 -35.65 6.88 7.00
C GLY A 17 -34.20 7.21 6.60
N CYS A 18 -33.43 7.80 7.51
CA CYS A 18 -32.00 8.10 7.29
C CYS A 18 -31.07 6.90 7.47
N VAL A 19 -31.56 5.75 7.97
CA VAL A 19 -30.72 4.56 8.24
C VAL A 19 -30.66 3.61 7.04
N PHE A 20 -31.50 3.79 6.01
CA PHE A 20 -31.67 2.81 4.93
C PHE A 20 -31.23 3.26 3.52
N LEU A 21 -30.43 4.33 3.38
CA LEU A 21 -29.99 4.82 2.06
C LEU A 21 -28.47 5.01 1.90
N SER A 22 -27.64 4.30 2.67
CA SER A 22 -26.19 4.27 2.42
C SER A 22 -25.61 2.87 2.61
N SER A 23 -26.06 1.91 1.81
CA SER A 23 -25.25 0.73 1.49
C SER A 23 -24.42 1.03 0.23
N ALA A 24 -23.65 2.12 0.24
CA ALA A 24 -22.43 2.10 -0.54
C ALA A 24 -21.49 1.19 0.24
N ALA A 25 -20.93 0.17 -0.39
CA ALA A 25 -19.84 -0.58 0.21
C ALA A 25 -18.73 0.44 0.54
N SER A 26 -18.55 0.79 1.81
CA SER A 26 -17.40 1.58 2.20
C SER A 26 -16.19 0.68 2.09
N ALA A 27 -15.18 1.09 1.32
CA ALA A 27 -13.88 0.44 1.35
C ALA A 27 -13.40 0.35 2.81
N ALA A 28 -12.94 -0.83 3.23
CA ALA A 28 -12.41 -1.00 4.58
C ALA A 28 -11.08 -0.24 4.68
N VAL A 29 -10.94 0.62 5.68
CA VAL A 29 -9.65 1.25 6.00
C VAL A 29 -9.01 0.43 7.11
N VAL A 30 -7.79 -0.05 6.87
CA VAL A 30 -6.95 -0.77 7.82
C VAL A 30 -5.82 0.15 8.23
N GLU A 31 -5.83 0.58 9.48
CA GLU A 31 -4.70 1.30 10.07
C GLU A 31 -3.55 0.31 10.32
N VAL A 32 -2.38 0.65 9.79
CA VAL A 32 -1.14 -0.09 9.92
C VAL A 32 -0.18 0.77 10.72
N ASN A 33 0.33 0.24 11.83
CA ASN A 33 1.12 1.01 12.77
C ASN A 33 2.41 0.34 13.22
N SER A 34 2.66 -0.87 12.73
CA SER A 34 3.93 -1.58 12.85
C SER A 34 4.11 -2.55 11.69
N PHE A 35 5.37 -2.89 11.43
CA PHE A 35 5.74 -4.03 10.60
C PHE A 35 6.16 -5.19 11.49
N GLU A 36 5.49 -6.32 11.33
CA GLU A 36 5.87 -7.56 11.99
C GLU A 36 7.14 -8.14 11.37
N THR A 37 8.10 -8.54 12.19
CA THR A 37 9.40 -9.06 11.69
C THR A 37 9.39 -10.56 11.39
N THR A 38 8.36 -11.27 11.87
CA THR A 38 8.21 -12.71 11.66
C THR A 38 6.90 -13.00 10.94
N ILE A 39 6.99 -13.60 9.76
CA ILE A 39 5.81 -14.07 9.03
C ILE A 39 5.42 -15.45 9.61
N PRO A 40 4.27 -15.58 10.28
CA PRO A 40 3.81 -16.87 10.77
C PRO A 40 3.36 -17.76 9.60
N ALA A 41 3.25 -19.07 9.84
CA ALA A 41 2.77 -20.02 8.84
C ALA A 41 1.36 -19.67 8.30
N VAL A 42 0.55 -18.99 9.12
CA VAL A 42 -0.74 -18.42 8.73
C VAL A 42 -0.71 -16.93 9.06
N PRO A 43 -0.43 -16.06 8.08
CA PRO A 43 -0.42 -14.62 8.27
C PRO A 43 -1.77 -14.07 8.75
N THR A 44 -1.71 -13.00 9.53
CA THR A 44 -2.89 -12.28 9.98
C THR A 44 -3.33 -11.34 8.86
N ALA A 45 -4.58 -11.50 8.39
CA ALA A 45 -5.13 -10.61 7.37
C ALA A 45 -5.09 -9.14 7.85
N GLY A 46 -4.57 -8.26 7.00
CA GLY A 46 -4.41 -6.83 7.29
C GLY A 46 -3.13 -6.47 8.05
N ALA A 47 -2.40 -7.44 8.61
CA ALA A 47 -1.06 -7.17 9.14
C ALA A 47 -0.05 -7.00 8.00
N TRP A 48 0.95 -6.16 8.24
CA TRP A 48 2.07 -5.94 7.34
C TRP A 48 3.36 -6.46 7.97
N TYR A 49 4.21 -7.05 7.15
CA TYR A 49 5.42 -7.75 7.56
C TYR A 49 6.63 -7.16 6.87
N ALA A 50 7.76 -7.12 7.56
CA ALA A 50 9.08 -6.87 6.96
C ALA A 50 9.52 -8.10 6.14
N ALA A 51 8.97 -8.22 4.94
CA ALA A 51 8.98 -9.45 4.15
C ALA A 51 10.34 -9.80 3.55
N ASP A 52 11.09 -8.80 3.09
CA ASP A 52 12.44 -9.02 2.54
C ASP A 52 13.33 -7.79 2.77
N ILE A 53 13.97 -7.75 3.94
CA ILE A 53 14.94 -6.72 4.32
C ILE A 53 16.34 -7.34 4.21
N ARG A 54 17.21 -6.74 3.41
CA ARG A 54 18.58 -7.24 3.19
C ARG A 54 19.61 -6.14 3.35
N ALA A 55 20.75 -6.54 3.91
CA ALA A 55 21.94 -5.71 4.05
C ALA A 55 21.63 -4.33 4.67
N GLY A 56 21.88 -3.23 3.98
CA GLY A 56 21.61 -1.87 4.43
C GLY A 56 20.16 -1.40 4.28
N GLY A 57 19.23 -2.29 3.89
CA GLY A 57 17.81 -1.95 3.78
C GLY A 57 17.11 -1.85 5.13
N ALA A 58 16.10 -0.99 5.23
CA ALA A 58 15.24 -0.88 6.40
C ALA A 58 13.79 -0.52 6.02
N ALA A 59 12.86 -0.84 6.93
CA ALA A 59 11.46 -0.45 6.83
C ALA A 59 10.93 -0.01 8.20
N SER A 60 10.20 1.10 8.24
CA SER A 60 9.58 1.66 9.45
C SER A 60 8.29 2.39 9.11
N ILE A 61 7.50 2.77 10.11
CA ILE A 61 6.38 3.71 9.96
C ILE A 61 6.76 4.95 10.76
N GLU A 62 6.76 6.11 10.11
CA GLU A 62 7.26 7.35 10.69
C GLU A 62 6.17 8.41 10.76
N SER A 63 6.24 9.23 11.81
CA SER A 63 5.44 10.44 11.91
C SER A 63 6.05 11.50 10.98
N LEU A 64 5.23 12.09 10.11
CA LEU A 64 5.68 13.15 9.21
C LEU A 64 5.61 14.55 9.84
N VAL A 65 5.02 14.66 11.03
CA VAL A 65 4.93 15.93 11.77
C VAL A 65 6.32 16.49 12.07
N GLY A 66 6.56 17.72 11.64
CA GLY A 66 7.83 18.44 11.84
C GLY A 66 8.94 18.10 10.84
N MET A 67 8.67 17.24 9.84
CA MET A 67 9.65 16.93 8.78
C MET A 67 9.80 18.08 7.77
N GLY A 68 8.79 18.96 7.66
CA GLY A 68 8.79 20.12 6.77
C GLY A 68 8.64 19.76 5.28
N GLY A 69 8.71 20.80 4.45
CA GLY A 69 8.65 20.67 2.98
C GLY A 69 7.38 19.98 2.47
N ASP A 70 7.48 19.41 1.28
CA ASP A 70 6.39 18.68 0.65
C ASP A 70 6.10 17.35 1.35
N LEU A 71 7.10 16.76 2.01
CA LEU A 71 6.95 15.52 2.77
C LEU A 71 5.87 15.66 3.85
N GLU A 72 5.88 16.76 4.62
CA GLU A 72 4.87 17.04 5.64
C GLU A 72 3.62 17.76 5.10
N SER A 73 3.79 18.76 4.24
CA SER A 73 2.69 19.67 3.87
C SER A 73 1.72 19.11 2.83
N ASN A 74 2.16 18.14 2.03
CA ASN A 74 1.37 17.54 0.95
C ASN A 74 1.16 16.02 1.16
N GLN A 75 1.34 15.52 2.38
CA GLN A 75 1.12 14.10 2.68
C GLN A 75 -0.32 13.66 2.36
N PRO A 76 -0.52 12.44 1.83
CA PRO A 76 -1.84 11.92 1.46
C PRO A 76 -2.79 11.80 2.65
N LEU A 77 -2.26 11.33 3.79
CA LEU A 77 -2.98 11.15 5.05
C LEU A 77 -2.24 11.90 6.18
N PRO A 78 -2.91 12.30 7.26
CA PRO A 78 -2.51 13.48 8.04
C PRO A 78 -1.36 13.31 9.05
N THR A 79 -0.85 12.10 9.31
CA THR A 79 0.05 11.90 10.45
C THR A 79 1.29 11.04 10.21
N GLY A 80 1.26 10.09 9.28
CA GLY A 80 2.38 9.19 9.07
C GLY A 80 2.45 8.63 7.66
N ALA A 81 3.56 7.94 7.40
CA ALA A 81 3.74 7.10 6.23
C ALA A 81 4.70 5.96 6.55
N ALA A 82 4.65 4.89 5.76
CA ALA A 82 5.68 3.87 5.78
C ALA A 82 6.94 4.39 5.09
N LEU A 83 8.10 4.18 5.70
CA LEU A 83 9.42 4.48 5.15
C LEU A 83 10.10 3.18 4.71
N LEU A 84 10.71 3.22 3.53
CA LEU A 84 11.65 2.22 3.01
C LEU A 84 12.97 2.89 2.71
N THR A 85 14.07 2.30 3.18
CA THR A 85 15.41 2.76 2.84
C THR A 85 16.28 1.65 2.28
N THR A 86 17.25 2.01 1.45
CA THR A 86 18.36 1.15 1.04
C THR A 86 19.68 1.86 1.32
N GLY A 87 20.71 1.06 1.65
CA GLY A 87 22.08 1.55 1.75
C GLY A 87 22.70 1.77 0.35
N MET A 88 24.02 1.91 0.32
CA MET A 88 24.75 2.24 -0.91
C MET A 88 25.24 1.01 -1.70
N ASP A 89 24.80 -0.20 -1.35
CA ASP A 89 25.24 -1.45 -1.97
C ASP A 89 24.16 -2.08 -2.87
N ASN A 90 24.58 -2.78 -3.93
CA ASN A 90 23.66 -3.46 -4.86
C ASN A 90 22.78 -4.53 -4.18
N GLY A 91 23.24 -5.10 -3.08
CA GLY A 91 22.52 -6.13 -2.33
C GLY A 91 21.44 -5.58 -1.40
N ASP A 92 21.38 -4.25 -1.22
CA ASP A 92 20.44 -3.61 -0.31
C ASP A 92 19.02 -3.70 -0.86
N LYS A 93 18.08 -4.10 -0.01
CA LYS A 93 16.67 -4.27 -0.36
C LYS A 93 15.80 -3.98 0.86
N ALA A 94 14.67 -3.31 0.63
CA ALA A 94 13.62 -3.17 1.62
C ALA A 94 12.26 -3.49 0.98
N GLU A 95 11.54 -4.44 1.54
CA GLU A 95 10.21 -4.83 1.11
C GLU A 95 9.35 -5.17 2.32
N VAL A 96 8.13 -4.63 2.32
CA VAL A 96 7.08 -4.98 3.28
C VAL A 96 5.86 -5.51 2.55
N ALA A 97 5.18 -6.48 3.14
CA ALA A 97 4.05 -7.14 2.49
C ALA A 97 2.92 -7.43 3.46
N THR A 98 1.69 -7.45 2.94
CA THR A 98 0.53 -8.04 3.59
C THR A 98 0.11 -9.29 2.83
N TYR A 99 -0.35 -10.30 3.56
CA TYR A 99 -0.74 -11.59 3.01
C TYR A 99 -2.20 -11.84 3.37
N ALA A 100 -3.00 -12.08 2.33
CA ALA A 100 -4.40 -12.42 2.44
C ALA A 100 -4.83 -13.03 1.11
N ASP A 101 -6.03 -13.59 1.09
CA ASP A 101 -6.63 -14.02 -0.14
C ASP A 101 -7.43 -12.86 -0.76
N PHE A 102 -6.84 -12.20 -1.77
CA PHE A 102 -7.45 -11.06 -2.45
C PHE A 102 -8.38 -11.46 -3.59
N GLY A 103 -8.49 -12.75 -3.89
CA GLY A 103 -9.37 -13.30 -4.90
C GLY A 103 -8.66 -14.07 -6.01
N ASP A 104 -9.47 -14.55 -6.96
CA ASP A 104 -9.03 -15.21 -8.19
C ASP A 104 -8.12 -14.29 -9.01
N ALA A 105 -6.95 -14.79 -9.43
CA ALA A 105 -5.94 -13.98 -10.10
C ALA A 105 -6.44 -13.42 -11.43
N THR A 106 -7.17 -14.21 -12.22
CA THR A 106 -7.72 -13.75 -13.50
C THR A 106 -8.67 -12.57 -13.29
N THR A 107 -9.58 -12.68 -12.33
CA THR A 107 -10.57 -11.65 -11.98
C THR A 107 -9.89 -10.40 -11.43
N VAL A 108 -8.99 -10.56 -10.45
CA VAL A 108 -8.30 -9.44 -9.79
C VAL A 108 -7.48 -8.65 -10.81
N LEU A 109 -6.63 -9.31 -11.59
CA LEU A 109 -5.76 -8.62 -12.55
C LEU A 109 -6.54 -7.99 -13.72
N SER A 110 -7.74 -8.49 -14.04
CA SER A 110 -8.56 -7.98 -15.15
C SER A 110 -9.53 -6.87 -14.75
N SER A 111 -9.77 -6.65 -13.45
CA SER A 111 -10.84 -5.75 -13.00
C SER A 111 -10.53 -4.92 -11.77
N ALA A 112 -9.51 -5.25 -11.00
CA ALA A 112 -9.14 -4.50 -9.82
C ALA A 112 -8.57 -3.13 -10.19
N ILE A 113 -8.82 -2.17 -9.31
CA ILE A 113 -8.10 -0.91 -9.27
C ILE A 113 -7.17 -0.98 -8.06
N PHE A 114 -5.87 -0.89 -8.31
CA PHE A 114 -4.86 -0.72 -7.28
C PHE A 114 -4.48 0.75 -7.19
N GLY A 115 -4.07 1.20 -6.01
CA GLY A 115 -3.54 2.54 -5.84
C GLY A 115 -2.57 2.62 -4.70
N TYR A 116 -1.68 3.60 -4.74
CA TYR A 116 -0.84 3.97 -3.62
C TYR A 116 -0.30 5.38 -3.81
N ASN A 117 0.14 5.98 -2.72
CA ASN A 117 0.89 7.20 -2.74
C ASN A 117 2.35 6.92 -2.41
N TYR A 118 3.28 7.66 -3.02
CA TYR A 118 4.69 7.57 -2.65
C TYR A 118 5.37 8.95 -2.67
N TYR A 119 6.38 9.10 -1.85
CA TYR A 119 7.32 10.22 -1.86
C TYR A 119 8.72 9.63 -1.97
N LYS A 120 9.54 10.17 -2.85
CA LYS A 120 10.95 9.81 -2.97
C LYS A 120 11.79 11.00 -2.55
N GLU A 121 12.72 10.81 -1.62
CA GLU A 121 13.67 11.86 -1.24
C GLU A 121 14.88 11.89 -2.19
N THR A 122 15.39 13.09 -2.47
CA THR A 122 16.67 13.24 -3.16
C THR A 122 17.83 12.90 -2.21
N VAL A 123 18.50 11.77 -2.48
CA VAL A 123 19.70 11.35 -1.74
C VAL A 123 20.96 11.58 -2.58
N ALA A 124 21.94 12.27 -2.00
CA ALA A 124 23.22 12.52 -2.67
C ALA A 124 23.95 11.19 -2.98
N GLY A 125 24.16 10.93 -4.28
CA GLY A 125 24.78 9.68 -4.74
C GLY A 125 23.82 8.47 -4.77
N GLY A 126 22.55 8.65 -4.42
CA GLY A 126 21.52 7.63 -4.55
C GLY A 126 21.02 7.45 -5.99
N ASN A 127 20.30 6.36 -6.23
CA ASN A 127 19.69 6.06 -7.51
C ASN A 127 18.53 7.05 -7.80
N VAL A 128 18.60 7.74 -8.94
CA VAL A 128 17.63 8.78 -9.33
C VAL A 128 16.36 8.23 -10.01
N PHE A 129 16.34 6.95 -10.37
CA PHE A 129 15.29 6.32 -11.17
C PHE A 129 14.35 5.40 -10.38
N ALA A 130 14.81 4.88 -9.24
CA ALA A 130 13.99 4.00 -8.40
C ALA A 130 13.01 4.81 -7.54
N ALA A 131 11.85 4.22 -7.26
CA ALA A 131 10.86 4.70 -6.30
C ALA A 131 10.20 3.49 -5.62
N PRO A 132 9.46 3.67 -4.51
CA PRO A 132 8.64 2.60 -3.96
C PRO A 132 7.73 1.96 -5.03
N SER A 133 7.86 0.64 -5.18
CA SER A 133 7.16 -0.17 -6.18
C SER A 133 6.06 -1.00 -5.53
N LEU A 134 4.92 -1.12 -6.20
CA LEU A 134 3.85 -2.05 -5.81
C LEU A 134 4.14 -3.43 -6.39
N LYS A 135 3.91 -4.47 -5.60
CA LYS A 135 4.03 -5.86 -6.02
C LYS A 135 2.78 -6.66 -5.69
N ILE A 136 2.40 -7.54 -6.59
CA ILE A 136 1.25 -8.44 -6.45
C ILE A 136 1.79 -9.87 -6.48
N GLY A 137 1.68 -10.59 -5.37
CA GLY A 137 2.02 -12.01 -5.31
C GLY A 137 0.88 -12.88 -5.79
N ILE A 138 1.19 -13.80 -6.69
CA ILE A 138 0.25 -14.74 -7.30
C ILE A 138 0.72 -16.14 -6.97
N PHE A 139 -0.22 -16.99 -6.53
CA PHE A 139 0.07 -18.38 -6.17
C PHE A 139 -1.03 -19.32 -6.63
N SER A 140 -0.66 -20.50 -7.12
CA SER A 140 -1.59 -21.62 -7.35
C SER A 140 -1.26 -22.82 -6.46
N THR A 141 -2.27 -23.33 -5.76
CA THR A 141 -2.13 -24.52 -4.89
C THR A 141 -2.18 -25.83 -5.66
N THR A 142 -2.73 -25.84 -6.87
CA THR A 142 -3.00 -27.05 -7.64
C THR A 142 -1.92 -27.38 -8.66
N GLY A 143 -1.02 -26.44 -8.95
CA GLY A 143 -0.02 -26.65 -9.99
C GLY A 143 1.14 -27.56 -9.61
N THR A 144 1.88 -28.00 -10.61
CA THR A 144 3.11 -28.79 -10.41
C THR A 144 4.34 -28.02 -10.84
N GLY A 145 5.11 -27.46 -9.89
CA GLY A 145 6.36 -26.76 -10.19
C GLY A 145 6.39 -25.34 -9.65
N ASP A 146 6.68 -24.37 -10.52
CA ASP A 146 6.87 -22.95 -10.18
C ASP A 146 5.54 -22.19 -10.16
N ASN A 147 4.70 -22.46 -9.15
CA ASN A 147 3.34 -21.92 -9.06
C ASN A 147 3.27 -20.56 -8.35
N TYR A 148 4.39 -19.89 -8.13
CA TYR A 148 4.45 -18.62 -7.42
C TYR A 148 5.28 -17.61 -8.19
N GLY A 149 4.81 -16.37 -8.19
CA GLY A 149 5.64 -15.23 -8.53
C GLY A 149 4.99 -13.92 -8.16
N GLN A 150 5.70 -12.84 -8.44
CA GLN A 150 5.25 -11.48 -8.21
C GLN A 150 5.29 -10.65 -9.49
N LEU A 151 4.18 -9.96 -9.76
CA LEU A 151 4.14 -8.84 -10.69
C LEU A 151 4.63 -7.60 -9.95
N VAL A 152 5.57 -6.87 -10.53
CA VAL A 152 6.15 -5.65 -9.94
C VAL A 152 5.87 -4.47 -10.85
N TYR A 153 5.24 -3.44 -10.30
CA TYR A 153 4.95 -2.19 -11.00
C TYR A 153 5.91 -1.10 -10.56
N GLU A 154 6.57 -0.49 -11.55
CA GLU A 154 7.33 0.74 -11.35
C GLU A 154 6.75 1.86 -12.23
N PRO A 155 6.40 3.02 -11.66
CA PRO A 155 5.72 4.10 -12.40
C PRO A 155 6.63 4.81 -13.40
N THR A 156 7.95 4.83 -13.18
CA THR A 156 8.91 5.52 -14.07
C THR A 156 9.95 4.59 -14.68
N TRP A 157 9.69 3.29 -14.60
CA TRP A 157 10.43 2.17 -15.22
C TRP A 157 11.95 2.37 -15.32
N ASN A 158 12.72 1.84 -14.36
CA ASN A 158 14.17 2.00 -14.34
C ASN A 158 14.91 0.92 -15.16
N GLN A 159 15.19 1.16 -16.46
CA GLN A 159 15.95 0.23 -17.32
C GLN A 159 17.47 0.28 -17.15
N VAL A 160 18.10 -0.90 -17.25
CA VAL A 160 19.52 -1.04 -17.58
C VAL A 160 19.66 -1.06 -19.12
N GLY A 161 19.79 0.10 -19.76
CA GLY A 161 20.04 0.16 -21.22
C GLY A 161 19.40 1.31 -22.01
N GLY A 162 18.64 2.19 -21.34
CA GLY A 162 18.00 3.35 -21.96
C GLY A 162 16.47 3.33 -21.80
N GLY A 163 15.85 4.51 -21.73
CA GLY A 163 14.40 4.66 -21.50
C GLY A 163 14.00 4.88 -20.04
N SER A 164 14.94 4.76 -19.08
CA SER A 164 14.67 5.08 -17.67
C SER A 164 14.28 6.54 -17.50
N GLN A 165 13.16 6.78 -16.83
CA GLN A 165 12.76 8.11 -16.44
C GLN A 165 13.07 8.33 -14.96
N ALA A 166 13.70 9.46 -14.66
CA ALA A 166 13.92 9.83 -13.27
C ALA A 166 12.56 9.94 -12.58
N SER A 167 12.41 9.26 -11.45
CA SER A 167 11.21 9.42 -10.64
C SER A 167 11.16 10.86 -10.12
N PRO A 168 9.98 11.51 -10.11
CA PRO A 168 9.80 12.73 -9.35
C PRO A 168 10.29 12.54 -7.92
N ALA A 169 11.22 13.38 -7.50
CA ALA A 169 11.74 13.41 -6.15
C ALA A 169 11.23 14.65 -5.42
N ASP A 170 11.24 14.58 -4.10
CA ASP A 170 10.84 15.61 -3.16
C ASP A 170 9.39 16.10 -3.31
N ALA A 171 8.51 15.23 -3.83
CA ALA A 171 7.08 15.50 -3.98
C ALA A 171 6.27 14.20 -3.92
N TRP A 172 5.10 14.27 -3.28
CA TRP A 172 4.15 13.16 -3.24
C TRP A 172 3.55 12.88 -4.63
N GLN A 173 3.57 11.61 -5.00
CA GLN A 173 2.98 11.08 -6.23
C GLN A 173 1.76 10.22 -5.87
N SER A 174 0.75 10.24 -6.73
CA SER A 174 -0.42 9.38 -6.63
C SER A 174 -0.43 8.41 -7.79
N VAL A 175 -0.46 7.12 -7.49
CA VAL A 175 -0.49 6.05 -8.49
C VAL A 175 -1.86 5.38 -8.44
N SER A 176 -2.47 5.23 -9.61
CA SER A 176 -3.70 4.47 -9.82
C SER A 176 -3.45 3.51 -10.97
N ILE A 177 -3.72 2.23 -10.75
CA ILE A 177 -3.41 1.14 -11.68
C ILE A 177 -4.69 0.35 -11.92
N ASP A 178 -5.07 0.25 -13.18
CA ASP A 178 -6.13 -0.63 -13.67
C ASP A 178 -5.57 -1.75 -14.55
N ALA A 179 -6.46 -2.56 -15.10
CA ALA A 179 -6.12 -3.70 -15.96
C ALA A 179 -5.30 -3.32 -17.21
N THR A 180 -5.34 -2.04 -17.63
CA THR A 180 -4.71 -1.54 -18.86
C THR A 180 -3.46 -0.70 -18.60
N THR A 181 -3.16 -0.40 -17.33
CA THR A 181 -2.01 0.42 -16.96
C THR A 181 -0.71 -0.31 -17.28
N GLY A 182 0.20 0.35 -18.00
CA GLY A 182 1.45 -0.24 -18.49
C GLY A 182 1.30 -1.12 -19.74
N ALA A 183 0.21 -0.98 -20.50
CA ALA A 183 0.00 -1.72 -21.75
C ALA A 183 0.92 -1.24 -22.89
N GLY A 184 1.35 -2.19 -23.74
CA GLY A 184 1.89 -1.96 -25.09
C GLY A 184 2.90 -0.81 -25.29
N ASN A 185 4.19 -1.13 -25.45
CA ASN A 185 5.28 -0.18 -25.78
C ASN A 185 5.39 1.06 -24.87
N ASP A 186 4.69 1.09 -23.72
CA ASP A 186 4.78 2.20 -22.79
C ASP A 186 6.23 2.31 -22.30
N ALA A 187 6.86 3.42 -22.66
CA ALA A 187 8.23 3.71 -22.27
C ALA A 187 8.27 4.26 -20.82
N SER A 188 7.12 4.43 -20.17
CA SER A 188 6.96 5.18 -18.93
C SER A 188 6.07 4.43 -17.94
N GLY A 189 6.51 3.23 -17.56
CA GLY A 189 5.91 2.42 -16.51
C GLY A 189 5.29 1.12 -17.01
N GLY A 190 5.19 0.15 -16.11
CA GLY A 190 4.49 -1.10 -16.39
C GLY A 190 4.95 -2.24 -15.50
N TRP A 191 4.38 -3.42 -15.76
CA TRP A 191 4.59 -4.58 -14.90
C TRP A 191 5.62 -5.52 -15.51
N PHE A 192 6.60 -5.93 -14.71
CA PHE A 192 7.46 -7.07 -15.01
C PHE A 192 7.20 -8.23 -14.06
N TRP A 193 7.57 -9.42 -14.51
CA TRP A 193 7.35 -10.68 -13.79
C TRP A 193 8.63 -11.23 -13.18
N THR A 194 8.51 -11.87 -12.02
CA THR A 194 9.66 -12.42 -11.27
C THR A 194 9.90 -13.92 -11.49
N GLY A 195 9.16 -14.55 -12.40
CA GLY A 195 9.22 -16.00 -12.66
C GLY A 195 8.01 -16.72 -12.06
N GLY A 196 7.75 -17.94 -12.54
CA GLY A 196 6.54 -18.71 -12.22
C GLY A 196 5.58 -18.84 -13.40
N PHE A 197 4.69 -19.83 -13.31
CA PHE A 197 3.67 -20.16 -14.31
C PHE A 197 4.24 -20.35 -15.72
N GLU A 198 5.32 -21.14 -15.82
CA GLU A 198 6.07 -21.42 -17.06
C GLU A 198 6.59 -20.18 -17.82
N LEU A 199 6.56 -19.01 -17.17
CA LEU A 199 7.09 -17.76 -17.71
C LEU A 199 8.42 -17.40 -17.07
N PRO A 200 9.41 -16.94 -17.86
CA PRO A 200 10.70 -16.55 -17.32
C PRO A 200 10.60 -15.28 -16.48
N ASN A 201 11.56 -15.12 -15.58
CA ASN A 201 11.79 -13.88 -14.84
C ASN A 201 12.28 -12.77 -15.80
N GLY A 202 11.68 -11.58 -15.73
CA GLY A 202 12.06 -10.39 -16.52
C GLY A 202 13.34 -9.71 -16.06
N ALA A 203 13.90 -10.11 -14.91
CA ALA A 203 15.13 -9.62 -14.28
C ALA A 203 15.12 -8.10 -14.02
N GLY A 204 13.98 -7.56 -13.57
CA GLY A 204 13.79 -6.10 -13.45
C GLY A 204 13.60 -5.43 -14.80
N GLY A 205 13.17 -6.20 -15.81
CA GLY A 205 13.24 -5.88 -17.22
C GLY A 205 12.04 -6.40 -18.02
N PRO A 206 12.01 -6.12 -19.35
CA PRO A 206 11.00 -6.65 -20.26
C PRO A 206 10.84 -8.18 -20.20
N PRO A 207 9.67 -8.73 -20.63
CA PRO A 207 8.56 -8.01 -21.25
C PRO A 207 7.79 -7.16 -20.25
N ILE A 208 7.45 -5.94 -20.66
CA ILE A 208 6.57 -5.04 -19.89
C ILE A 208 5.19 -5.14 -20.49
N ARG A 209 4.23 -5.38 -19.61
CA ARG A 209 2.84 -5.64 -19.96
C ARG A 209 1.95 -4.95 -18.94
N SER A 210 0.74 -4.67 -19.36
CA SER A 210 -0.37 -4.39 -18.45
C SER A 210 -0.80 -5.65 -17.70
N LEU A 211 -1.61 -5.48 -16.65
CA LEU A 211 -2.17 -6.61 -15.91
C LEU A 211 -3.01 -7.53 -16.81
N GLY A 212 -3.82 -6.98 -17.73
CA GLY A 212 -4.62 -7.77 -18.67
C GLY A 212 -3.77 -8.55 -19.69
N GLU A 213 -2.65 -7.98 -20.13
CA GLU A 213 -1.69 -8.68 -20.99
C GLU A 213 -0.93 -9.77 -20.23
N TRP A 214 -0.68 -9.61 -18.93
CA TRP A 214 -0.14 -10.65 -18.07
C TRP A 214 -1.13 -11.79 -17.85
N VAL A 215 -2.42 -11.51 -17.60
CA VAL A 215 -3.46 -12.56 -17.54
C VAL A 215 -3.47 -13.40 -18.80
N THR A 216 -3.41 -12.74 -19.96
CA THR A 216 -3.36 -13.44 -21.26
C THR A 216 -2.09 -14.31 -21.36
N ALA A 217 -0.94 -13.79 -20.91
CA ALA A 217 0.32 -14.53 -20.93
C ALA A 217 0.26 -15.78 -20.05
N PHE A 218 -0.18 -15.65 -18.80
CA PHE A 218 -0.26 -16.75 -17.85
C PHE A 218 -1.24 -17.83 -18.34
N THR A 219 -2.45 -17.44 -18.74
CA THR A 219 -3.48 -18.39 -19.23
C THR A 219 -3.01 -19.16 -20.47
N THR A 220 -2.15 -18.55 -21.29
CA THR A 220 -1.58 -19.21 -22.49
C THR A 220 -0.42 -20.13 -22.14
N ALA A 221 0.41 -19.73 -21.20
CA ALA A 221 1.63 -20.45 -20.83
C ALA A 221 1.35 -21.66 -19.93
N ASP A 222 0.40 -21.52 -18.99
CA ASP A 222 0.20 -22.49 -17.92
C ASP A 222 -1.29 -22.64 -17.56
N ALA A 223 -1.77 -23.88 -17.58
CA ALA A 223 -3.14 -24.22 -17.20
C ALA A 223 -3.38 -24.07 -15.69
N ASP A 224 -2.32 -24.16 -14.87
CA ASP A 224 -2.38 -24.06 -13.41
C ASP A 224 -2.74 -22.63 -12.94
N PHE A 225 -2.63 -21.64 -13.84
CA PHE A 225 -3.07 -20.28 -13.59
C PHE A 225 -4.60 -20.16 -13.45
N ALA A 226 -5.37 -21.13 -13.98
CA ALA A 226 -6.83 -21.13 -13.86
C ALA A 226 -7.33 -21.17 -12.41
N ASP A 227 -6.51 -21.71 -11.50
CA ASP A 227 -6.81 -21.78 -10.06
C ASP A 227 -5.95 -20.80 -9.22
N ALA A 228 -5.20 -19.90 -9.88
CA ALA A 228 -4.30 -18.99 -9.19
C ALA A 228 -5.06 -17.92 -8.39
N ARG A 229 -4.48 -17.53 -7.26
CA ARG A 229 -5.01 -16.51 -6.34
C ARG A 229 -4.01 -15.38 -6.21
N VAL A 230 -4.50 -14.15 -6.02
CA VAL A 230 -3.66 -13.06 -5.50
C VAL A 230 -3.54 -13.23 -4.00
N VAL A 231 -2.33 -13.51 -3.53
CA VAL A 231 -2.06 -13.93 -2.14
C VAL A 231 -1.28 -12.89 -1.33
N SER A 232 -0.75 -11.86 -1.98
CA SER A 232 -0.08 -10.77 -1.29
C SER A 232 -0.08 -9.47 -2.08
N LEU A 233 -0.01 -8.38 -1.32
CA LEU A 233 0.38 -7.06 -1.81
C LEU A 233 1.65 -6.65 -1.07
N ALA A 234 2.63 -6.11 -1.79
CA ALA A 234 3.87 -5.65 -1.19
C ALA A 234 4.26 -4.28 -1.72
N MET A 235 4.97 -3.53 -0.89
CA MET A 235 5.63 -2.28 -1.24
C MET A 235 7.12 -2.45 -1.02
N GLY A 236 7.94 -2.06 -1.99
CA GLY A 236 9.37 -2.30 -1.87
C GLY A 236 10.25 -1.47 -2.80
N VAL A 237 11.52 -1.40 -2.43
CA VAL A 237 12.64 -0.98 -3.26
C VAL A 237 13.55 -2.19 -3.46
N GLY A 238 13.72 -2.62 -4.72
CA GLY A 238 14.51 -3.81 -5.06
C GLY A 238 16.03 -3.59 -4.94
N THR A 239 16.77 -4.70 -5.04
CA THR A 239 18.24 -4.68 -5.21
C THR A 239 18.67 -3.87 -6.43
N TYR A 240 19.92 -3.39 -6.46
CA TYR A 240 20.47 -2.48 -7.47
C TYR A 240 19.83 -1.08 -7.49
N ASN A 241 19.10 -0.71 -6.44
CA ASN A 241 18.57 0.63 -6.22
C ASN A 241 19.17 1.21 -4.93
N GLN A 242 20.38 1.71 -5.03
CA GLN A 242 21.16 2.20 -3.89
C GLN A 242 20.69 3.57 -3.41
N GLY A 243 20.89 3.84 -2.13
CA GLY A 243 20.68 5.13 -1.50
C GLY A 243 19.26 5.64 -1.69
N GLN A 244 18.26 4.76 -1.57
CA GLN A 244 16.87 5.15 -1.64
C GLN A 244 16.36 5.50 -0.24
N VAL A 245 15.59 6.58 -0.19
CA VAL A 245 14.73 6.95 0.94
C VAL A 245 13.38 7.25 0.32
N GLY A 246 12.42 6.37 0.57
CA GLY A 246 11.10 6.44 -0.05
C GLY A 246 10.00 6.20 0.97
N TYR A 247 9.03 7.08 1.00
CA TYR A 247 7.82 6.93 1.80
C TYR A 247 6.68 6.43 0.92
N PHE A 248 5.77 5.67 1.49
CA PHE A 248 4.53 5.29 0.83
C PHE A 248 3.38 5.24 1.82
N ASP A 249 2.18 5.45 1.30
CA ASP A 249 0.95 5.46 2.10
C ASP A 249 -0.28 5.17 1.22
N ASN A 250 -1.44 5.00 1.85
CA ASN A 250 -2.75 4.86 1.18
C ASN A 250 -2.75 3.74 0.12
N VAL A 251 -2.13 2.61 0.44
CA VAL A 251 -2.07 1.44 -0.46
C VAL A 251 -3.47 0.84 -0.54
N SER A 252 -4.01 0.66 -1.73
CA SER A 252 -5.40 0.24 -1.91
C SER A 252 -5.56 -0.81 -3.00
N ILE A 253 -6.57 -1.64 -2.81
CA ILE A 253 -7.09 -2.59 -3.78
C ILE A 253 -8.62 -2.50 -3.77
N SER A 254 -9.21 -2.42 -4.95
CA SER A 254 -10.65 -2.43 -5.13
C SER A 254 -11.03 -3.36 -6.28
N VAL A 255 -11.51 -4.55 -5.94
CA VAL A 255 -12.04 -5.55 -6.88
C VAL A 255 -13.55 -5.39 -6.96
N PRO A 256 -14.14 -5.11 -8.14
CA PRO A 256 -15.59 -5.00 -8.29
C PRO A 256 -16.34 -6.25 -7.79
N GLY A 257 -17.22 -6.08 -6.81
CA GLY A 257 -17.96 -7.19 -6.19
C GLY A 257 -17.12 -8.10 -5.27
N GLY A 258 -15.86 -7.74 -5.00
CA GLY A 258 -14.92 -8.47 -4.17
C GLY A 258 -14.33 -7.63 -3.04
N VAL A 259 -13.03 -7.80 -2.77
CA VAL A 259 -12.30 -7.06 -1.74
C VAL A 259 -12.17 -5.59 -2.10
N SER A 260 -12.39 -4.70 -1.14
CA SER A 260 -12.13 -3.27 -1.27
C SER A 260 -11.52 -2.78 0.04
N THR A 261 -10.21 -2.54 0.02
CA THR A 261 -9.41 -2.24 1.20
C THR A 261 -8.38 -1.16 0.91
N THR A 262 -8.22 -0.24 1.84
CA THR A 262 -7.14 0.75 1.89
C THR A 262 -6.33 0.53 3.16
N PHE A 263 -5.01 0.54 3.04
CA PHE A 263 -4.05 0.48 4.13
C PHE A 263 -3.49 1.87 4.37
N ASP A 264 -3.69 2.34 5.60
CA ASP A 264 -3.28 3.66 6.08
C ASP A 264 -2.13 3.51 7.08
N PHE A 265 -0.94 4.05 6.78
CA PHE A 265 0.26 3.84 7.57
C PHE A 265 0.45 4.96 8.59
N GLN A 266 -0.08 4.73 9.80
CA GLN A 266 -0.10 5.72 10.86
C GLN A 266 0.94 5.44 11.93
N ALA A 267 1.78 6.44 12.21
CA ALA A 267 2.59 6.42 13.40
C ALA A 267 1.67 6.50 14.64
N VAL A 268 1.74 5.50 15.53
CA VAL A 268 0.99 5.57 16.79
C VAL A 268 1.48 6.78 17.58
N PRO A 269 0.61 7.72 17.98
CA PRO A 269 1.01 8.76 18.92
C PRO A 269 1.50 8.07 20.20
N GLU A 270 2.76 8.33 20.57
CA GLU A 270 3.31 7.74 21.79
C GLU A 270 2.35 8.00 22.96
N PRO A 271 1.91 6.96 23.70
CA PRO A 271 0.86 7.08 24.73
C PRO A 271 1.23 8.08 25.84
N THR A 272 2.51 8.40 26.00
CA THR A 272 3.04 9.43 26.89
C THR A 272 2.49 10.82 26.58
N SER A 273 2.25 11.16 25.31
CA SER A 273 1.73 12.48 24.91
C SER A 273 0.29 12.69 25.39
N ALA A 274 -0.57 11.68 25.25
CA ALA A 274 -1.95 11.73 25.74
C ALA A 274 -2.00 11.77 27.28
N MET A 275 -1.12 11.01 27.95
CA MET A 275 -1.02 11.05 29.42
C MET A 275 -0.51 12.40 29.93
N LEU A 276 0.44 13.04 29.24
CA LEU A 276 0.97 14.36 29.60
C LEU A 276 -0.05 15.47 29.37
N VAL A 277 -0.81 15.42 28.26
CA VAL A 277 -1.92 16.36 28.01
C VAL A 277 -3.03 16.17 29.05
N ALA A 278 -3.41 14.92 29.36
CA ALA A 278 -4.39 14.63 30.40
C ALA A 278 -3.91 15.11 31.78
N ALA A 279 -2.63 14.88 32.13
CA ALA A 279 -2.03 15.38 33.36
C ALA A 279 -1.99 16.91 33.41
N GLY A 280 -1.71 17.57 32.28
CA GLY A 280 -1.73 19.02 32.14
C GLY A 280 -3.14 19.61 32.34
N CYS A 281 -4.17 18.99 31.76
CA CYS A 281 -5.57 19.39 31.96
C CYS A 281 -6.02 19.20 33.41
N LEU A 282 -5.62 18.10 34.06
CA LEU A 282 -5.90 17.87 35.48
C LEU A 282 -5.19 18.90 36.38
N ALA A 283 -3.94 19.22 36.11
CA ALA A 283 -3.18 20.23 36.84
C ALA A 283 -3.79 21.65 36.68
N ALA A 284 -4.24 22.00 35.48
CA ALA A 284 -4.94 23.27 35.21
C ALA A 284 -6.31 23.34 35.90
N GLY A 285 -7.03 22.23 36.00
CA GLY A 285 -8.30 22.12 36.73
C GLY A 285 -8.14 22.27 38.24
N ILE A 286 -7.07 21.72 38.81
CA ILE A 286 -6.79 21.81 40.26
C ILE A 286 -6.35 23.22 40.67
N ARG A 287 -5.69 23.98 39.78
CA ARG A 287 -5.19 25.33 40.07
C ARG A 287 -6.27 26.40 40.24
N ARG A 288 -7.55 26.09 39.98
CA ARG A 288 -8.69 27.04 40.12
C ARG A 288 -9.36 27.04 41.51
N ARG A 289 -8.81 26.38 42.54
CA ARG A 289 -9.45 26.27 43.87
C ARG A 289 -8.74 26.91 45.06
N THR A 290 -7.82 27.84 44.83
CA THR A 290 -7.25 28.68 45.91
C THR A 290 -7.54 30.16 45.66
N VAL A 291 -8.79 30.56 45.93
CA VAL A 291 -9.15 31.95 46.23
C VAL A 291 -10.02 31.95 47.48
N GLY A 292 -9.47 32.46 48.57
CA GLY A 292 -10.22 33.04 49.69
C GLY A 292 -10.54 32.13 50.88
N CYS A 293 -9.70 32.20 51.92
CA CYS A 293 -10.06 32.68 53.26
C CYS A 293 -8.79 32.94 54.07
#